data_AF-A0A268A6M0-F1
#
_entry.id   AF-A0A268A6M0-F1
#
_cell.length_a   1.000
_cell.length_b   1.000
_cell.length_c   1.000
_cell.angle_alpha   90.00
_cell.angle_beta   90.00
_cell.angle_gamma   90.00
#
_symmetry.space_group_name_H-M   'P 1'
#
loop_
_entity.id
_entity.type
_entity.pdbx_description
1 polymer ?
#
loop_
_entity_poly.entity_id
_entity_poly.type
_entity_poly.pdbx_seq_one_letter_code
_entity_poly.pdbx_strand_id
1 'polypeptide(L)'
;MTLTVQFLTIVSMIAGGVYLGAAMDTFRRFERHWKKQVFMRYIMECGFWLLQTLLLFFLLFQVNQGEMRFYILLALLCGFAGYRALFQTSYRRVLEWLIRVIRRTILIVRRILQVLILTPIRLLLQGLLLLIGGVVTLLWRLIRLVLVILFYPIRLIGRIVWRMTPKKYRKIYSKLAGIYSKMKNIAKKALDSLRRARR
;
A
#
# COMPACT_ATOMS: atom_id res chain seq x y z
N MET A 1 43.18 11.82 44.17
CA MET A 1 41.81 12.02 43.65
C MET A 1 41.16 13.15 44.44
N THR A 2 40.77 14.25 43.78
CA THR A 2 40.03 15.34 44.44
C THR A 2 38.57 14.94 44.65
N LEU A 3 37.92 15.48 45.69
CA LEU A 3 36.48 15.26 45.98
C LEU A 3 35.59 15.54 44.75
N THR A 4 35.95 16.56 43.97
CA THR A 4 35.23 16.95 42.75
C THR A 4 35.21 15.83 41.71
N VAL A 5 36.33 15.11 41.52
CA VAL A 5 36.39 13.99 40.57
C VAL A 5 35.50 12.85 41.06
N GLN A 6 35.49 12.54 42.36
CA GLN A 6 34.63 11.49 42.92
C GLN A 6 33.14 11.78 42.73
N PHE A 7 32.70 13.02 42.99
CA PHE A 7 31.32 13.43 42.73
C PHE A 7 30.95 13.33 41.25
N LEU A 8 31.85 13.76 40.36
CA LEU A 8 31.64 13.66 38.92
C LEU A 8 31.52 12.19 38.48
N THR A 9 32.33 11.29 39.04
CA THR A 9 32.21 9.84 38.81
C THR A 9 30.85 9.31 39.22
N ILE A 10 30.36 9.65 40.41
CA ILE A 10 29.07 9.16 40.90
C ILE A 10 27.93 9.65 39.99
N VAL A 11 27.90 10.94 39.64
CA VAL A 11 26.85 11.50 38.77
C VAL A 11 26.90 10.89 37.37
N SER A 12 28.10 10.72 36.81
CA SER A 12 28.28 10.12 35.48
C SER A 12 27.81 8.65 35.46
N MET A 13 28.03 7.92 36.55
CA MET A 13 27.60 6.52 36.68
C MET A 13 26.09 6.39 36.88
N ILE A 14 25.47 7.31 37.64
CA ILE A 14 24.01 7.41 37.72
C ILE A 14 23.43 7.69 36.32
N ALA A 15 24.00 8.64 35.58
CA ALA A 15 23.58 8.95 34.21
C ALA A 15 23.78 7.75 33.26
N GLY A 16 24.88 7.00 33.40
CA GLY A 16 25.10 5.74 32.69
C GLY A 16 24.04 4.68 32.99
N GLY A 17 23.62 4.57 34.26
CA GLY A 17 22.54 3.66 34.67
C GLY A 17 21.18 4.06 34.09
N VAL A 18 20.90 5.37 34.03
CA VAL A 18 19.72 5.91 33.36
C VAL A 18 19.73 5.62 31.86
N TYR A 19 20.88 5.84 31.21
CA TYR A 19 21.09 5.51 29.80
C TYR A 19 20.87 4.02 29.52
N LEU A 20 21.43 3.12 30.34
CA LEU A 20 21.24 1.68 30.21
C LEU A 20 19.76 1.29 30.31
N GLY A 21 19.02 1.93 31.21
CA GLY A 21 17.57 1.81 31.33
C GLY A 21 16.83 2.19 30.05
N ALA A 22 17.14 3.35 29.49
CA ALA A 22 16.55 3.83 28.24
C ALA A 22 16.90 2.94 27.04
N ALA A 23 18.15 2.50 26.94
CA ALA A 23 18.64 1.60 25.91
C ALA A 23 17.91 0.25 25.97
N MET A 24 17.72 -0.31 27.17
CA MET A 24 16.99 -1.57 27.35
C MET A 24 15.51 -1.48 26.97
N ASP A 25 14.81 -0.41 27.36
CA ASP A 25 13.40 -0.21 26.97
C ASP A 25 13.26 -0.07 25.44
N THR A 26 14.21 0.64 24.81
CA THR A 26 14.29 0.77 23.36
C THR A 26 14.49 -0.59 22.69
N PHE A 27 15.50 -1.33 23.13
CA PHE A 27 15.82 -2.66 22.61
C PHE A 27 14.63 -3.61 22.72
N ARG A 28 13.95 -3.68 23.87
CA ARG A 28 12.75 -4.50 24.07
C ARG A 28 11.60 -4.15 23.12
N ARG A 29 11.45 -2.88 22.74
CA ARG A 29 10.43 -2.46 21.76
C ARG A 29 10.78 -2.93 20.36
N PHE A 30 12.06 -2.86 20.00
CA PHE A 30 12.56 -3.33 18.72
C PHE A 30 12.55 -4.87 18.61
N GLU A 31 12.86 -5.59 19.69
CA GLU A 31 12.85 -7.05 19.78
C GLU A 31 11.49 -7.64 19.33
N ARG A 32 10.38 -6.95 19.61
CA ARG A 32 9.03 -7.38 19.19
C ARG A 32 8.91 -7.55 17.67
N HIS A 33 9.68 -6.82 16.86
CA HIS A 33 9.66 -6.90 15.40
C HIS A 33 10.40 -8.14 14.87
N TRP A 34 11.43 -8.61 15.58
CA TRP A 34 12.28 -9.72 15.14
C TRP A 34 12.07 -11.01 15.95
N LYS A 35 11.16 -11.00 16.93
CA LYS A 35 10.83 -12.14 17.81
C LYS A 35 10.54 -13.44 17.05
N LYS A 36 10.09 -13.35 15.80
CA LYS A 36 9.79 -14.53 14.95
C LYS A 36 11.04 -15.27 14.48
N GLN A 37 12.20 -14.62 14.43
CA GLN A 37 13.45 -15.23 13.99
C GLN A 37 14.38 -15.44 15.17
N VAL A 38 14.48 -16.69 15.61
CA VAL A 38 15.24 -17.12 16.79
C VAL A 38 16.71 -16.74 16.69
N PHE A 39 17.35 -17.00 15.53
CA PHE A 39 18.76 -16.67 15.29
C PHE A 39 19.05 -15.17 15.41
N MET A 40 18.23 -14.34 14.78
CA MET A 40 18.40 -12.88 14.78
C MET A 40 18.15 -12.29 16.17
N ARG A 41 17.23 -12.87 16.95
CA ARG A 41 17.02 -12.49 18.36
C ARG A 41 18.29 -12.70 19.19
N TYR A 42 18.91 -13.87 19.11
CA TYR A 42 20.13 -14.15 19.88
C TYR A 42 21.30 -13.25 19.48
N ILE A 43 21.52 -13.02 18.19
CA ILE A 43 22.58 -12.11 17.72
C ILE A 43 22.37 -10.70 18.25
N MET A 44 21.14 -10.19 18.14
CA MET A 44 20.83 -8.83 18.58
C MET A 44 20.93 -8.71 20.11
N GLU A 45 20.53 -9.74 20.85
CA GLU A 45 20.62 -9.76 22.32
C GLU A 45 22.07 -9.81 22.79
N CYS A 46 22.89 -10.71 22.23
CA CYS A 46 24.33 -10.76 22.52
C CYS A 46 25.03 -9.46 22.11
N GLY A 47 24.76 -8.95 20.92
CA GLY A 47 25.34 -7.69 20.42
C GLY A 47 24.95 -6.49 21.27
N PHE A 48 23.71 -6.43 21.72
CA PHE A 48 23.23 -5.39 22.63
C PHE A 48 23.97 -5.43 23.97
N TRP A 49 24.03 -6.59 24.64
CA TRP A 49 24.72 -6.72 25.92
C TRP A 49 26.21 -6.43 25.81
N LEU A 50 26.86 -6.88 24.72
CA LEU A 50 28.26 -6.60 24.47
C LEU A 50 28.52 -5.10 24.27
N LEU A 51 27.69 -4.43 23.48
CA LEU A 51 27.78 -2.98 23.25
C LEU A 51 27.50 -2.17 24.52
N GLN A 52 26.48 -2.56 25.31
CA GLN A 52 26.19 -1.88 26.58
C GLN A 52 27.31 -2.06 27.59
N THR A 53 27.85 -3.28 27.73
CA THR A 53 28.96 -3.56 28.63
C THR A 53 30.21 -2.78 28.22
N LEU A 54 30.50 -2.73 26.92
CA LEU A 54 31.63 -1.97 26.39
C LEU A 54 31.47 -0.46 26.62
N LEU A 55 30.29 0.11 26.35
CA LEU A 55 30.01 1.52 26.62
C LEU A 55 30.14 1.86 28.09
N LEU A 56 29.63 0.99 28.96
CA LEU A 56 29.65 1.20 30.40
C LEU A 56 31.07 1.08 30.95
N PHE A 57 31.85 0.13 30.44
CA PHE A 57 33.28 0.00 30.73
C PHE A 57 34.07 1.22 30.23
N PHE A 58 33.78 1.70 29.01
CA PHE A 58 34.41 2.91 28.47
C PHE A 58 34.12 4.15 29.31
N LEU A 59 32.87 4.32 29.76
CA LEU A 59 32.50 5.39 30.68
C LEU A 59 33.27 5.27 32.01
N LEU A 60 33.47 4.05 32.49
CA LEU A 60 34.21 3.76 33.74
C LEU A 60 35.70 4.04 33.59
N PHE A 61 36.26 3.72 32.43
CA PHE A 61 37.64 4.02 32.08
C PHE A 61 37.87 5.54 32.00
N GLN A 62 36.98 6.27 31.34
CA GLN A 62 37.14 7.72 31.15
C GLN A 62 37.05 8.50 32.47
N VAL A 63 36.20 8.06 33.40
CA VAL A 63 35.88 8.84 34.61
C VAL A 63 36.64 8.36 35.85
N ASN A 64 37.08 7.10 35.91
CA ASN A 64 37.78 6.55 37.06
C ASN A 64 39.04 5.73 36.71
N GLN A 65 39.60 5.92 35.51
CA GLN A 65 40.80 5.19 35.03
C GLN A 65 40.63 3.66 35.09
N GLY A 66 39.40 3.15 35.08
CA GLY A 66 39.11 1.71 35.15
C GLY A 66 39.20 1.11 36.56
N GLU A 67 39.36 1.90 37.63
CA GLU A 67 39.28 1.39 38.99
C GLU A 67 37.84 0.96 39.33
N MET A 68 37.64 -0.35 39.39
CA MET A 68 36.37 -0.97 39.79
C MET A 68 36.18 -0.85 41.31
N ARG A 69 35.44 0.18 41.73
CA ARG A 69 35.08 0.37 43.15
C ARG A 69 33.59 0.07 43.37
N PHE A 70 33.27 -0.52 44.53
CA PHE A 70 31.91 -1.01 44.81
C PHE A 70 30.83 0.09 44.75
N TYR A 71 31.16 1.33 45.10
CA TYR A 71 30.22 2.45 45.02
C TYR A 71 29.80 2.80 43.59
N ILE A 72 30.59 2.45 42.57
CA ILE A 72 30.27 2.69 41.16
C ILE A 72 29.13 1.78 40.70
N LEU A 73 29.19 0.51 41.09
CA LEU A 73 28.11 -0.46 40.89
C LEU A 73 26.83 -0.01 41.59
N LEU A 74 26.95 0.51 42.81
CA LEU A 74 25.81 1.03 43.56
C LEU A 74 25.19 2.26 42.89
N ALA A 75 26.02 3.20 42.42
CA ALA A 75 25.58 4.39 41.67
C ALA A 75 24.88 4.01 40.36
N LEU A 76 25.40 3.01 39.64
CA LEU A 76 24.79 2.49 38.42
C LEU A 76 23.43 1.84 38.69
N LEU A 77 23.35 0.96 39.69
CA LEU A 77 22.11 0.31 40.10
C LEU A 77 21.07 1.33 40.56
N CYS A 78 21.50 2.36 41.30
CA CYS A 78 20.65 3.46 41.75
C CYS A 78 20.12 4.27 40.55
N GLY A 79 20.98 4.64 39.59
CA GLY A 79 20.56 5.33 38.37
C GLY A 79 19.59 4.50 37.52
N PHE A 80 19.84 3.19 37.40
CA PHE A 80 18.94 2.28 36.71
C PHE A 80 17.58 2.13 37.41
N ALA A 81 17.56 2.00 38.74
CA ALA A 81 16.34 1.95 39.53
C ALA A 81 15.56 3.27 39.45
N GLY A 82 16.26 4.41 39.51
CA GLY A 82 15.70 5.74 39.32
C GLY A 82 15.06 5.91 37.95
N TYR A 83 15.72 5.43 36.90
CA TYR A 83 15.12 5.39 35.56
C TYR A 83 13.85 4.55 35.52
N ARG A 84 13.87 3.34 36.08
CA ARG A 84 12.68 2.47 36.10
C ARG A 84 11.49 3.10 36.86
N ALA A 85 11.76 3.74 37.99
CA ALA A 85 10.71 4.31 38.83
C ALA A 85 10.12 5.60 38.25
N LEU A 86 10.97 6.51 37.75
CA LEU A 86 10.57 7.87 37.38
C LEU A 86 10.38 8.04 35.87
N PHE A 87 11.28 7.47 35.07
CA PHE A 87 11.41 7.79 33.65
C PHE A 87 10.80 6.77 32.71
N GLN A 88 10.59 5.51 33.14
CA GLN A 88 10.04 4.45 32.31
C GLN A 88 8.71 4.84 31.64
N THR A 89 7.78 5.41 32.41
CA THR A 89 6.45 5.81 31.90
C THR A 89 6.56 6.94 30.89
N SER A 90 7.35 7.97 31.19
CA SER A 90 7.57 9.13 30.33
C SER A 90 8.28 8.73 29.03
N TYR A 91 9.33 7.93 29.13
CA TYR A 91 10.10 7.44 28.00
C TYR A 91 9.23 6.61 27.04
N ARG A 92 8.41 5.69 27.58
CA ARG A 92 7.48 4.91 26.76
C ARG A 92 6.45 5.78 26.04
N ARG A 93 5.88 6.79 26.70
CA ARG A 93 4.95 7.74 26.07
C ARG A 93 5.62 8.51 24.94
N VAL A 94 6.84 9.01 25.15
CA VAL A 94 7.63 9.71 24.13
C VAL A 94 7.91 8.79 22.94
N LEU A 95 8.35 7.56 23.20
CA LEU A 95 8.64 6.58 22.16
C LEU A 95 7.39 6.22 21.34
N GLU A 96 6.24 6.02 21.98
CA GLU A 96 4.97 5.77 21.29
C GLU A 96 4.47 6.98 20.52
N TRP A 97 4.68 8.18 21.05
CA TRP A 97 4.41 9.41 20.31
C TRP A 97 5.29 9.51 19.07
N LEU A 98 6.60 9.26 19.20
CA LEU A 98 7.56 9.29 18.08
C LEU A 98 7.17 8.28 17.00
N ILE A 99 6.86 7.03 17.38
CA ILE A 99 6.41 5.99 16.43
C ILE A 99 5.13 6.43 15.73
N ARG A 100 4.16 7.01 16.45
CA ARG A 100 2.91 7.51 15.85
C ARG A 100 3.18 8.65 14.88
N VAL A 101 4.07 9.58 15.22
CA VAL A 101 4.47 10.69 14.35
C VAL A 101 5.11 10.14 13.08
N ILE A 102 6.13 9.28 13.19
CA ILE A 102 6.80 8.69 12.02
C ILE A 102 5.79 7.96 11.12
N ARG A 103 4.90 7.14 11.70
CA ARG A 103 3.89 6.42 10.94
C ARG A 103 2.94 7.36 10.21
N ARG A 104 2.50 8.43 10.89
CA ARG A 104 1.65 9.47 10.28
C ARG A 104 2.38 10.17 9.15
N THR A 105 3.65 10.54 9.34
CA THR A 105 4.47 11.17 8.31
C THR A 105 4.58 10.29 7.07
N ILE A 106 4.89 9.00 7.22
CA ILE A 106 4.95 8.06 6.09
C ILE A 106 3.60 7.97 5.37
N LEU A 107 2.50 7.90 6.11
CA LEU A 107 1.15 7.86 5.51
C LEU A 107 0.82 9.15 4.75
N ILE A 108 1.19 10.31 5.30
CA ILE A 108 1.00 11.62 4.67
C ILE A 108 1.82 11.69 3.39
N VAL A 109 3.11 11.35 3.44
CA VAL A 109 3.99 11.34 2.26
C VAL A 109 3.44 10.41 1.18
N ARG A 110 3.01 9.19 1.55
CA ARG A 110 2.40 8.26 0.60
C ARG A 110 1.13 8.84 -0.02
N ARG A 111 0.27 9.49 0.78
CA ARG A 111 -0.96 10.11 0.29
C ARG A 111 -0.66 11.29 -0.64
N ILE A 112 0.34 12.10 -0.33
CA ILE A 112 0.81 13.19 -1.19
C ILE A 112 1.30 12.61 -2.53
N LEU A 113 2.17 11.59 -2.51
CA LEU A 113 2.64 10.94 -3.75
C LEU A 113 1.50 10.33 -4.56
N GLN A 114 0.52 9.71 -3.90
CA GLN A 114 -0.65 9.16 -4.59
C GLN A 114 -1.48 10.27 -5.25
N VAL A 115 -1.77 11.36 -4.54
CA VAL A 115 -2.59 12.46 -5.07
C VAL A 115 -1.83 13.24 -6.15
N LEU A 116 -0.54 13.49 -5.94
CA LEU A 116 0.28 14.30 -6.82
C LEU A 116 0.72 13.57 -8.09
N ILE A 117 0.89 12.24 -8.04
CA ILE A 117 1.44 11.47 -9.18
C ILE A 117 0.39 10.54 -9.77
N LEU A 118 -0.24 9.67 -8.95
CA LEU A 118 -1.17 8.66 -9.49
C LEU A 118 -2.47 9.28 -10.00
N THR A 119 -3.01 10.28 -9.31
CA THR A 119 -4.27 10.94 -9.72
C THR A 119 -4.15 11.65 -11.07
N PRO A 120 -3.15 12.52 -11.33
CA PRO A 120 -3.04 13.18 -12.64
C PRO A 120 -2.78 12.18 -13.76
N ILE A 121 -1.97 11.13 -13.54
CA ILE A 121 -1.75 10.10 -14.56
C ILE A 121 -3.06 9.39 -14.93
N ARG A 122 -3.90 9.05 -13.94
CA ARG A 122 -5.22 8.43 -14.19
C ARG A 122 -6.15 9.37 -14.95
N LEU A 123 -6.19 10.66 -14.59
CA LEU A 123 -7.01 11.66 -15.28
C LEU A 123 -6.56 11.84 -16.73
N LEU A 124 -5.24 11.89 -16.98
CA LEU A 124 -4.68 11.98 -18.33
C LEU A 124 -5.06 10.75 -19.18
N LEU A 125 -4.94 9.54 -18.63
CA LEU A 125 -5.36 8.31 -19.30
C LEU A 125 -6.86 8.30 -19.60
N GLN A 126 -7.71 8.70 -18.66
CA GLN A 126 -9.15 8.79 -18.87
C GLN A 126 -9.51 9.83 -19.93
N GLY A 127 -8.85 11.01 -19.91
CA GLY A 127 -9.02 12.04 -20.93
C GLY A 127 -8.64 11.54 -22.32
N LEU A 128 -7.52 10.84 -22.45
CA LEU A 128 -7.07 10.26 -23.72
C LEU A 128 -8.07 9.21 -24.24
N LEU A 129 -8.54 8.31 -23.38
CA LEU A 129 -9.53 7.30 -23.76
C LEU A 129 -10.87 7.93 -24.18
N LEU A 130 -11.29 9.00 -23.50
CA LEU A 130 -12.50 9.76 -23.88
C LEU A 130 -12.34 10.42 -25.25
N LEU A 131 -11.19 11.01 -25.55
CA LEU A 131 -10.91 11.61 -26.85
C LEU A 131 -10.94 10.56 -27.97
N ILE A 132 -10.26 9.43 -27.78
CA ILE A 132 -10.24 8.32 -28.74
C ILE A 132 -11.66 7.78 -28.96
N GLY A 133 -12.42 7.54 -27.88
CA GLY A 133 -13.81 7.11 -27.95
C GLY A 133 -14.70 8.11 -28.69
N GLY A 134 -14.48 9.41 -28.47
CA GLY A 134 -15.15 10.49 -29.19
C GLY A 134 -14.90 10.41 -30.70
N VAL A 135 -13.64 10.28 -31.12
CA VAL A 135 -13.29 10.14 -32.55
C VAL A 135 -13.91 8.88 -33.16
N VAL A 136 -13.80 7.73 -32.51
CA VAL A 136 -14.37 6.46 -33.02
C VAL A 136 -15.89 6.56 -33.18
N THR A 137 -16.59 7.15 -32.22
CA THR A 137 -18.05 7.31 -32.31
C THR A 137 -18.46 8.28 -33.41
N LEU A 138 -17.69 9.35 -33.64
CA LEU A 138 -17.88 10.27 -34.77
C LEU A 138 -17.67 9.54 -36.11
N LEU A 139 -16.58 8.80 -36.27
CA LEU A 139 -16.31 8.01 -37.48
C LEU A 139 -17.41 6.98 -37.74
N TRP A 140 -17.85 6.27 -36.69
CA TRP A 140 -18.95 5.31 -36.81
C TRP A 140 -20.27 5.98 -37.24
N ARG A 141 -20.58 7.17 -36.73
CA ARG A 141 -21.74 7.94 -37.17
C ARG A 141 -21.64 8.32 -38.65
N LEU A 142 -20.47 8.78 -39.10
CA LEU A 142 -20.23 9.12 -40.51
C LEU A 142 -20.41 7.89 -41.41
N ILE A 143 -19.76 6.78 -41.08
CA ILE A 143 -19.86 5.51 -41.83
C ILE A 143 -21.32 5.05 -41.90
N ARG A 144 -22.03 5.06 -40.77
CA ARG A 144 -23.45 4.68 -40.72
C ARG A 144 -24.31 5.59 -41.59
N LEU A 145 -24.05 6.90 -41.59
CA LEU A 145 -24.77 7.88 -42.39
C LEU A 145 -24.56 7.60 -43.89
N VAL A 146 -23.32 7.39 -44.32
CA VAL A 146 -22.97 7.03 -45.70
C VAL A 146 -23.64 5.71 -46.10
N LEU A 147 -23.57 4.67 -45.26
CA LEU A 147 -24.24 3.39 -45.52
C LEU A 147 -25.75 3.55 -45.65
N VAL A 148 -26.39 4.32 -44.76
CA VAL A 148 -27.83 4.56 -44.85
C VAL A 148 -28.17 5.27 -46.15
N ILE A 149 -27.43 6.30 -46.54
CA ILE A 149 -27.64 7.00 -47.82
C ILE A 149 -27.46 6.05 -49.01
N LEU A 150 -26.42 5.22 -49.01
CA LEU A 150 -26.12 4.29 -50.12
C LEU A 150 -27.16 3.17 -50.24
N PHE A 151 -27.63 2.62 -49.12
CA PHE A 151 -28.63 1.55 -49.12
C PHE A 151 -30.07 2.06 -49.18
N TYR A 152 -30.32 3.36 -49.00
CA TYR A 152 -31.63 3.99 -49.16
C TYR A 152 -32.22 3.81 -50.58
N PRO A 153 -31.50 4.13 -51.69
CA PRO A 153 -32.01 3.92 -53.04
C PRO A 153 -32.26 2.44 -53.34
N ILE A 154 -31.39 1.54 -52.84
CA ILE A 154 -31.59 0.09 -52.97
C ILE A 154 -32.88 -0.34 -52.28
N ARG A 155 -33.17 0.19 -51.07
CA ARG A 155 -34.44 -0.05 -50.37
C ARG A 155 -35.64 0.51 -51.13
N LEU A 156 -35.50 1.67 -51.77
CA LEU A 156 -36.56 2.29 -52.55
C LEU A 156 -36.86 1.45 -53.80
N ILE A 157 -35.83 1.04 -54.55
CA ILE A 157 -35.96 0.15 -55.71
C ILE A 157 -36.58 -1.18 -55.29
N GLY A 158 -36.13 -1.79 -54.19
CA GLY A 158 -36.74 -3.01 -53.65
C GLY A 158 -38.24 -2.84 -53.34
N ARG A 159 -38.66 -1.66 -52.84
CA ARG A 159 -40.07 -1.35 -52.58
C ARG A 159 -40.87 -1.15 -53.88
N ILE A 160 -40.26 -0.58 -54.92
CA ILE A 160 -40.89 -0.41 -56.24
C ILE A 160 -41.04 -1.77 -56.94
N VAL A 161 -39.99 -2.59 -56.93
CA VAL A 161 -40.03 -3.98 -57.43
C VAL A 161 -41.07 -4.81 -56.67
N TRP A 162 -41.22 -4.60 -55.36
CA TRP A 162 -42.28 -5.23 -54.56
C TRP A 162 -43.70 -4.79 -54.95
N ARG A 163 -43.89 -3.55 -55.42
CA ARG A 163 -45.18 -3.07 -55.94
C ARG A 163 -45.49 -3.61 -57.34
N MET A 164 -44.48 -3.88 -58.15
CA MET A 164 -44.63 -4.38 -59.53
C MET A 164 -44.63 -5.91 -59.64
N THR A 165 -44.44 -6.64 -58.53
CA THR A 165 -44.35 -8.11 -58.56
C THR A 165 -45.74 -8.77 -58.52
N PRO A 166 -46.09 -9.64 -59.50
CA PRO A 166 -47.37 -10.34 -59.53
C PRO A 166 -47.56 -11.31 -58.34
N LYS A 167 -48.82 -11.61 -57.97
CA LYS A 167 -49.23 -12.46 -56.82
C LYS A 167 -48.50 -13.83 -56.71
N LYS A 168 -47.88 -14.31 -57.78
CA LYS A 168 -47.11 -15.58 -57.86
C LYS A 168 -45.85 -15.60 -57.01
N TYR A 169 -45.12 -14.48 -56.90
CA TYR A 169 -43.84 -14.39 -56.17
C TYR A 169 -43.99 -14.10 -54.67
N ARG A 170 -45.19 -13.66 -54.24
CA ARG A 170 -45.55 -13.45 -52.83
C ARG A 170 -45.46 -14.74 -52.00
N LYS A 171 -45.65 -15.90 -52.63
CA LYS A 171 -45.58 -17.25 -52.04
C LYS A 171 -44.14 -17.74 -51.81
N ILE A 172 -43.16 -17.20 -52.53
CA ILE A 172 -41.72 -17.51 -52.36
C ILE A 172 -41.15 -16.69 -51.20
N TYR A 173 -41.58 -15.44 -51.08
CA TYR A 173 -41.22 -14.59 -49.95
C TYR A 173 -41.77 -15.12 -48.62
N SER A 174 -42.98 -15.69 -48.59
CA SER A 174 -43.50 -16.35 -47.37
C SER A 174 -42.70 -17.61 -46.99
N LYS A 175 -42.17 -18.35 -47.96
CA LYS A 175 -41.25 -19.48 -47.69
C LYS A 175 -39.90 -19.00 -47.15
N LEU A 176 -39.32 -17.96 -47.73
CA LEU A 176 -38.07 -17.34 -47.25
C LEU A 176 -38.25 -16.71 -45.86
N ALA A 177 -39.39 -16.07 -45.58
CA ALA A 177 -39.72 -15.56 -44.26
C ALA A 177 -39.83 -16.68 -43.20
N GLY A 178 -40.36 -17.85 -43.58
CA GLY A 178 -40.39 -19.04 -42.74
C GLY A 178 -39.00 -19.64 -42.47
N ILE A 179 -38.08 -19.58 -43.44
CA ILE A 179 -36.68 -20.01 -43.26
C ILE A 179 -35.93 -19.01 -42.37
N TYR A 180 -36.13 -17.71 -42.59
CA TYR A 180 -35.54 -16.65 -41.76
C TYR A 180 -36.03 -16.70 -40.32
N SER A 181 -37.33 -16.96 -40.08
CA SER A 181 -37.87 -17.11 -38.73
C SER A 181 -37.35 -18.37 -38.02
N LYS A 182 -37.17 -19.48 -38.75
CA LYS A 182 -36.49 -20.68 -38.22
C LYS A 182 -35.05 -20.40 -37.82
N MET A 183 -34.26 -19.78 -38.70
CA MET A 183 -32.87 -19.43 -38.38
C MET A 183 -32.77 -18.47 -37.19
N LYS A 184 -33.66 -17.46 -37.11
CA LYS A 184 -33.73 -16.54 -35.96
C LYS A 184 -34.07 -17.26 -34.66
N ASN A 185 -35.00 -18.23 -34.68
CA ASN A 185 -35.34 -19.02 -33.51
C ASN A 185 -34.21 -19.96 -33.08
N ILE A 186 -33.46 -20.53 -34.02
CA ILE A 186 -32.27 -21.33 -33.73
C ILE A 186 -31.19 -20.46 -33.09
N ALA A 187 -30.90 -19.30 -33.66
CA ALA A 187 -29.93 -18.35 -33.11
C ALA A 187 -30.34 -17.84 -31.72
N LYS A 188 -31.64 -17.55 -31.49
CA LYS A 188 -32.16 -17.14 -30.19
C LYS A 188 -32.04 -18.26 -29.15
N LYS A 189 -32.37 -19.51 -29.51
CA LYS A 189 -32.17 -20.67 -28.64
C LYS A 189 -30.70 -20.88 -28.27
N ALA A 190 -29.79 -20.75 -29.24
CA ALA A 190 -28.35 -20.87 -29.00
C ALA A 190 -27.82 -19.74 -28.09
N LEU A 191 -28.34 -18.52 -28.23
CA LEU A 191 -27.99 -17.41 -27.36
C LEU A 191 -28.52 -17.60 -25.92
N ASP A 192 -29.75 -18.11 -25.77
CA ASP A 192 -30.37 -18.39 -24.48
C ASP A 192 -29.76 -19.61 -23.76
N SER A 193 -29.20 -20.58 -24.49
CA SER A 193 -28.41 -21.67 -23.89
C SER A 193 -27.04 -21.17 -23.42
N LEU A 194 -26.37 -20.34 -24.22
CA LEU A 194 -25.10 -19.70 -23.82
C LEU A 194 -25.26 -18.76 -22.60
N ARG A 195 -26.38 -18.02 -22.49
CA ARG A 195 -26.68 -17.21 -21.31
C ARG A 195 -26.96 -18.03 -20.05
N ARG A 196 -27.55 -19.22 -20.19
CA ARG A 196 -27.80 -20.13 -19.06
C ARG A 196 -26.56 -20.87 -18.58
N ALA A 197 -25.62 -21.19 -19.48
CA ALA A 197 -24.33 -21.78 -19.12
C ALA A 197 -23.35 -20.80 -18.42
N ARG A 198 -23.68 -19.50 -18.40
CA ARG A 198 -22.87 -18.43 -17.79
C ARG A 198 -23.41 -17.93 -16.44
N ARG A 199 -24.56 -18.44 -15.99
CA ARG A 199 -25.09 -18.30 -14.62
C ARG A 199 -24.70 -19.53 -13.83
#